data_AF-A0A819JG00-F1
#
_entry.id   AF-A0A819JG00-F1
#
_cell.length_a   1.000
_cell.length_b   1.000
_cell.length_c   1.000
_cell.angle_alpha   90.00
_cell.angle_beta   90.00
_cell.angle_gamma   90.00
#
_symmetry.space_group_name_H-M   'P 1'
#
loop_
_entity.id
_entity.type
_entity.pdbx_description
1 polymer ?
#
loop_
_entity_poly.entity_id
_entity_poly.type
_entity_poly.pdbx_seq_one_letter_code
_entity_poly.pdbx_strand_id
1 'polypeptide(L)'
;QLRTIINHDNDIEPHGLSFISDHPPVMYSTLIQVCLMRAALIRSKVSDFHNERCDVQIVFLNSGYSINFIQEHVEQLFPDFHISNWKSNLNQNTYDKMREEIIQYDQQHQKMKIKQR
;
A
#
# COMPACT_ATOMS: atom_id res chain seq x y z
N GLN A 1 -3.44 13.45 38.82
CA GLN A 1 -2.31 13.16 37.93
C GLN A 1 -2.49 11.73 37.42
N LEU A 2 -2.83 11.55 36.14
CA LEU A 2 -2.96 10.21 35.54
C LEU A 2 -1.57 9.71 35.15
N ARG A 3 -1.16 8.57 35.72
CA ARG A 3 0.13 7.93 35.47
C ARG A 3 -0.12 6.72 34.59
N THR A 4 0.28 6.80 33.33
CA THR A 4 0.21 5.68 32.39
C THR A 4 1.42 4.78 32.63
N ILE A 5 1.18 3.51 32.95
CA ILE A 5 2.23 2.49 33.06
C ILE A 5 2.25 1.74 31.72
N ILE A 6 3.39 1.79 31.03
CA ILE A 6 3.60 1.06 29.78
C ILE A 6 4.02 -0.36 30.17
N ASN A 7 3.11 -1.32 30.01
CA ASN A 7 3.46 -2.74 30.08
C ASN A 7 3.97 -3.17 28.70
N HIS A 8 5.25 -3.53 28.64
CA HIS A 8 5.80 -4.26 27.50
C HIS A 8 5.62 -5.75 27.76
N ASP A 9 4.68 -6.36 27.07
CA ASP A 9 4.51 -7.80 27.02
C ASP A 9 5.35 -8.34 25.85
N ASN A 10 6.35 -9.18 26.16
CA ASN A 10 7.35 -9.65 25.19
C ASN A 10 6.84 -10.80 24.30
N ASP A 11 5.60 -11.26 24.52
CA ASP A 11 4.95 -12.32 23.74
C ASP A 11 3.97 -11.80 22.67
N ILE A 12 3.90 -10.48 22.48
CA ILE A 12 3.10 -9.86 21.41
C ILE A 12 3.96 -9.76 20.14
N GLU A 13 3.42 -10.21 19.01
CA GLU A 13 4.02 -10.16 17.65
C GLU A 13 5.06 -9.03 17.44
N PRO A 14 6.24 -9.31 16.85
CA PRO A 14 7.39 -8.40 16.82
C PRO A 14 7.21 -7.16 15.92
N HIS A 15 5.98 -6.85 15.49
CA HIS A 15 5.70 -5.85 14.47
C HIS A 15 4.65 -4.80 14.87
N GLY A 16 4.10 -4.87 16.07
CA GLY A 16 3.13 -3.89 16.57
C GLY A 16 3.69 -3.10 17.75
N LEU A 17 4.14 -1.86 17.52
CA LEU A 17 4.08 -0.88 18.61
C LEU A 17 2.61 -0.65 18.93
N SER A 18 2.24 -0.78 20.21
CA SER A 18 0.88 -0.57 20.70
C SER A 18 0.48 0.89 20.53
N PHE A 19 0.01 1.25 19.34
CA PHE A 19 -0.60 2.56 19.13
C PHE A 19 -2.11 2.46 19.29
N ILE A 20 -2.59 3.35 20.14
CA ILE A 20 -3.97 3.73 20.36
C ILE A 20 -4.52 4.20 19.00
N SER A 21 -5.20 3.30 18.29
CA SER A 21 -5.99 3.61 17.11
C SER A 21 -7.08 2.55 17.07
N ASP A 22 -8.34 2.98 17.16
CA ASP A 22 -9.54 2.14 17.14
C ASP A 22 -9.77 1.41 15.78
N HIS A 23 -8.71 1.15 15.01
CA HIS A 23 -8.77 0.57 13.67
C HIS A 23 -7.83 -0.62 13.54
N PRO A 24 -8.36 -1.80 13.15
CA PRO A 24 -7.59 -3.04 13.12
C PRO A 24 -6.48 -2.99 12.04
N PRO A 25 -5.32 -3.65 12.29
CA PRO A 25 -4.16 -3.69 11.38
C PRO A 25 -4.49 -4.08 9.93
N VAL A 26 -5.50 -4.93 9.75
CA VAL A 26 -5.98 -5.42 8.44
C VAL A 26 -6.48 -4.29 7.52
N MET A 27 -6.95 -3.17 8.08
CA MET A 27 -7.45 -2.06 7.28
C MET A 27 -6.30 -1.27 6.61
N TYR A 28 -5.10 -1.31 7.18
CA TYR A 28 -3.97 -0.50 6.74
C TYR A 28 -3.10 -1.20 5.69
N SER A 29 -3.02 -2.53 5.70
CA SER A 29 -2.38 -3.32 4.64
C SER A 29 -3.04 -3.08 3.28
N THR A 30 -4.37 -3.14 3.24
CA THR A 30 -5.16 -2.84 2.04
C THR A 30 -5.05 -1.37 1.65
N LEU A 31 -4.91 -0.45 2.61
CA LEU A 31 -4.83 0.98 2.33
C LEU A 31 -3.57 1.34 1.53
N ILE A 32 -2.42 0.74 1.85
CA ILE A 32 -1.17 0.94 1.08
C ILE A 32 -1.40 0.55 -0.40
N GLN A 33 -1.93 -0.65 -0.63
CA GLN A 33 -2.18 -1.16 -1.98
C GLN A 33 -3.18 -0.28 -2.73
N VAL A 34 -4.28 0.12 -2.09
CA VAL A 34 -5.30 1.01 -2.68
C VAL A 34 -4.71 2.37 -3.05
N CYS A 35 -3.89 2.96 -2.18
CA CYS A 35 -3.20 4.22 -2.47
C CYS A 35 -2.30 4.09 -3.71
N LEU A 36 -1.54 3.01 -3.81
CA LEU A 36 -0.66 2.76 -4.95
C LEU A 36 -1.44 2.47 -6.24
N MET A 37 -2.52 1.68 -6.20
CA MET A 37 -3.38 1.46 -7.36
C MET A 37 -3.98 2.78 -7.86
N ARG A 38 -4.47 3.62 -6.93
CA ARG A 38 -4.97 4.96 -7.26
C ARG A 38 -3.87 5.84 -7.86
N ALA A 39 -2.66 5.79 -7.32
CA ALA A 39 -1.51 6.49 -7.89
C ALA A 39 -1.29 6.06 -9.35
N ALA A 40 -1.32 4.76 -9.63
CA ALA A 40 -1.17 4.23 -10.98
C ALA A 40 -2.28 4.69 -11.94
N LEU A 41 -3.53 4.73 -11.47
CA LEU A 41 -4.66 5.24 -12.25
C LEU A 41 -4.47 6.71 -12.67
N ILE A 42 -4.00 7.56 -11.75
CA ILE A 42 -3.91 9.02 -11.94
C ILE A 42 -2.61 9.42 -12.65
N ARG A 43 -1.48 8.80 -12.31
CA ARG A 43 -0.15 9.18 -12.80
C ARG A 43 0.17 8.42 -14.08
N SER A 44 0.47 9.12 -15.16
CA SER A 44 0.87 8.50 -16.43
C SER A 44 2.38 8.28 -16.53
N LYS A 45 3.20 9.05 -15.81
CA LYS A 45 4.66 8.89 -15.82
C LYS A 45 5.12 8.04 -14.64
N VAL A 46 6.07 7.15 -14.89
CA VAL A 46 6.69 6.30 -13.86
C VAL A 46 7.38 7.13 -12.77
N SER A 47 7.95 8.28 -13.13
CA SER A 47 8.56 9.21 -12.17
C SER A 47 7.55 9.76 -11.17
N ASP A 48 6.36 10.12 -11.65
CA ASP A 48 5.32 10.73 -10.82
C ASP A 48 4.70 9.67 -9.91
N PHE A 49 4.54 8.45 -10.42
CA PHE A 49 4.17 7.30 -9.61
C PHE A 49 5.22 6.98 -8.53
N HIS A 50 6.51 7.07 -8.88
CA HIS A 50 7.58 6.83 -7.92
C HIS A 50 7.55 7.84 -6.76
N ASN A 51 7.30 9.12 -7.06
CA ASN A 51 7.15 10.16 -6.05
C ASN A 51 5.96 9.85 -5.13
N GLU A 52 4.79 9.54 -5.70
CA GLU A 52 3.61 9.20 -4.90
C GLU A 52 3.84 7.95 -4.03
N ARG A 53 4.54 6.93 -4.57
CA ARG A 53 4.95 5.74 -3.80
C ARG A 53 5.83 6.11 -2.61
N CYS A 54 6.76 7.04 -2.78
CA CYS A 54 7.60 7.55 -1.69
C CYS A 54 6.77 8.32 -0.65
N ASP A 55 5.86 9.18 -1.10
CA ASP A 55 4.97 9.94 -0.22
C ASP A 55 4.08 9.01 0.62
N VAL A 56 3.49 7.98 0.00
CA VAL A 56 2.74 6.93 0.70
C VAL A 56 3.61 6.28 1.78
N GLN A 57 4.81 5.82 1.44
CA GLN A 57 5.71 5.21 2.42
C GLN A 57 6.02 6.14 3.60
N ILE A 58 6.28 7.43 3.34
CA ILE A 58 6.53 8.43 4.39
C ILE A 58 5.32 8.60 5.30
N VAL A 59 4.10 8.65 4.76
CA VAL A 59 2.87 8.78 5.55
C VAL A 59 2.69 7.59 6.50
N PHE A 60 2.92 6.36 6.02
CA PHE A 60 2.83 5.17 6.86
C PHE A 60 3.97 5.11 7.89
N LEU A 61 5.20 5.50 7.53
CA LEU A 61 6.29 5.62 8.51
C LEU A 61 5.95 6.60 9.64
N ASN A 62 5.41 7.77 9.30
CA ASN A 62 4.98 8.77 10.27
C ASN A 62 3.80 8.32 11.14
N SER A 63 3.01 7.36 10.64
CA SER A 63 1.91 6.73 11.37
C SER A 63 2.39 5.62 12.32
N GLY A 64 3.70 5.37 12.41
CA GLY A 64 4.29 4.41 13.34
C GLY A 64 4.47 2.99 12.78
N TYR A 65 4.24 2.78 11.48
CA TYR A 65 4.46 1.48 10.84
C TYR A 65 5.95 1.21 10.62
N SER A 66 6.35 -0.06 10.75
CA SER A 66 7.74 -0.46 10.48
C SER A 66 8.06 -0.39 8.98
N ILE A 67 9.32 -0.11 8.66
CA ILE A 67 9.81 -0.10 7.27
C ILE A 67 9.54 -1.46 6.61
N ASN A 68 9.75 -2.56 7.32
CA ASN A 68 9.54 -3.91 6.81
C ASN A 68 8.07 -4.15 6.43
N PHE A 69 7.13 -3.76 7.30
CA PHE A 69 5.70 -3.85 7.02
C PHE A 69 5.33 -3.09 5.75
N ILE A 70 5.82 -1.85 5.63
CA ILE A 70 5.51 -1.01 4.48
C ILE A 70 6.10 -1.61 3.20
N GLN A 71 7.36 -2.06 3.24
CA GLN A 71 8.03 -2.67 2.09
C GLN A 71 7.31 -3.93 1.63
N GLU A 72 6.92 -4.81 2.54
CA GLU A 72 6.18 -6.03 2.22
C GLU A 72 4.89 -5.72 1.46
N HIS A 73 4.10 -4.74 1.92
CA HIS A 73 2.82 -4.39 1.29
C HIS A 73 2.98 -3.62 -0.02
N VAL A 74 4.03 -2.79 -0.14
CA VAL A 74 4.41 -2.17 -1.42
C VAL A 74 4.81 -3.26 -2.41
N GLU A 75 5.56 -4.26 -1.97
CA GLU A 75 6.07 -5.35 -2.80
C GLU A 75 4.96 -6.27 -3.29
N GLN A 76 3.96 -6.55 -2.46
CA GLN A 76 2.81 -7.40 -2.82
C GLN A 76 1.99 -6.87 -4.00
N LEU A 77 1.97 -5.55 -4.23
CA LEU A 77 1.24 -4.98 -5.36
C LEU A 77 1.78 -5.47 -6.73
N PHE A 78 3.09 -5.63 -6.85
CA PHE A 78 3.73 -5.84 -8.16
C PHE A 78 3.51 -7.25 -8.74
N PRO A 79 3.57 -8.34 -7.94
CA PRO A 79 3.17 -9.68 -8.38
C PRO A 79 1.73 -9.76 -8.88
N ASP A 80 0.80 -9.03 -8.26
CA ASP A 80 -0.63 -9.02 -8.65
C ASP A 80 -0.85 -8.47 -10.08
N PHE A 81 0.11 -7.69 -10.59
CA PHE A 81 0.11 -7.12 -11.94
C PHE A 81 1.31 -7.59 -12.77
N HIS A 82 1.78 -8.81 -12.52
CA HIS A 82 2.78 -9.52 -13.32
C HIS A 82 4.13 -8.82 -13.47
N ILE A 83 4.46 -7.84 -12.62
CA ILE A 83 5.79 -7.23 -12.59
C ILE A 83 6.70 -8.09 -11.72
N SER A 84 7.47 -8.95 -12.37
CA SER A 84 8.64 -9.56 -11.76
C SER A 84 9.77 -8.52 -11.68
N ASN A 85 10.32 -8.33 -10.48
CA ASN A 85 11.54 -7.53 -10.24
C ASN A 85 11.39 -5.99 -10.42
N TRP A 86 10.33 -5.40 -9.85
CA TRP A 86 10.09 -3.95 -9.84
C TRP A 86 11.24 -3.14 -9.23
N LYS A 87 11.96 -3.71 -8.25
CA LYS A 87 13.07 -3.07 -7.53
C LYS A 87 14.24 -2.67 -8.43
N SER A 88 14.44 -3.35 -9.55
CA SER A 88 15.56 -3.08 -10.46
C SER A 88 15.16 -2.55 -11.83
N ASN A 89 13.90 -2.71 -12.25
CA ASN A 89 13.50 -2.53 -13.65
C ASN A 89 12.14 -1.83 -13.87
N LEU A 90 11.65 -1.03 -12.91
CA LEU A 90 10.47 -0.20 -13.17
C LEU A 90 10.84 0.97 -14.11
N ASN A 91 10.65 0.74 -15.41
CA ASN A 91 10.79 1.74 -16.46
C ASN A 91 9.39 2.11 -16.99
N GLN A 92 9.31 3.13 -17.84
CA GLN A 92 8.02 3.61 -18.33
C GLN A 92 7.20 2.51 -19.04
N ASN A 93 7.84 1.64 -19.83
CA ASN A 93 7.15 0.58 -20.57
C ASN A 93 6.58 -0.50 -19.63
N THR A 94 7.34 -0.93 -18.61
CA THR A 94 6.81 -1.89 -17.63
C THR A 94 5.74 -1.28 -16.75
N TYR A 95 5.87 0.01 -16.41
CA TYR A 95 4.86 0.77 -15.71
C TYR A 95 3.56 0.92 -16.50
N ASP A 96 3.63 1.23 -17.80
CA ASP A 96 2.45 1.40 -18.66
C ASP A 96 1.63 0.11 -18.74
N LYS A 97 2.28 -1.05 -18.84
CA LYS A 97 1.61 -2.36 -18.83
C LYS A 97 0.86 -2.62 -17.52
N MET A 98 1.52 -2.43 -16.38
CA MET A 98 0.88 -2.55 -15.07
C MET A 98 -0.28 -1.57 -14.93
N ARG A 99 -0.09 -0.33 -15.38
CA ARG A 99 -1.13 0.69 -15.34
C ARG A 99 -2.34 0.28 -16.17
N GLU A 100 -2.15 -0.28 -17.35
CA GLU A 100 -3.24 -0.82 -18.17
C GLU A 100 -3.99 -1.95 -17.45
N GLU A 101 -3.28 -2.89 -16.82
CA GLU A 101 -3.90 -3.96 -16.03
C GLU A 101 -4.71 -3.41 -14.85
N ILE A 102 -4.18 -2.43 -14.12
CA ILE A 102 -4.88 -1.74 -13.02
C ILE A 102 -6.14 -1.03 -13.52
N ILE A 103 -6.07 -0.36 -14.68
CA ILE A 103 -7.23 0.30 -15.29
C ILE A 103 -8.30 -0.73 -15.67
N GLN A 104 -7.90 -1.85 -16.27
CA GLN A 104 -8.83 -2.92 -16.64
C GLN A 104 -9.49 -3.53 -15.41
N TYR A 105 -8.71 -3.80 -14.36
CA TYR A 105 -9.21 -4.27 -13.07
C TYR A 105 -10.25 -3.31 -12.50
N ASP A 106 -9.95 -2.01 -12.41
CA ASP A 106 -10.88 -1.01 -11.89
C ASP A 106 -12.19 -0.95 -12.72
N GLN A 107 -12.09 -0.99 -14.05
CA GLN A 107 -13.25 -1.01 -14.94
C GLN A 107 -14.13 -2.26 -14.75
N GLN A 108 -13.53 -3.44 -14.54
CA GLN A 108 -14.28 -4.67 -14.26
C GLN A 108 -15.02 -4.57 -12.92
N HIS A 109 -14.36 -4.06 -11.88
CA HIS A 109 -14.95 -3.87 -10.57
C HIS A 109 -16.07 -2.81 -10.56
N GLN A 110 -15.94 -1.73 -11.34
CA GLN A 110 -17.01 -0.74 -11.51
C GLN A 110 -18.24 -1.33 -12.20
N LYS A 111 -18.05 -2.13 -13.26
CA LYS A 111 -19.16 -2.80 -13.98
C LYS A 111 -19.93 -3.77 -13.09
N MET A 112 -19.26 -4.49 -12.19
CA MET A 112 -19.91 -5.39 -11.23
C MET A 112 -20.78 -4.63 -10.22
N LYS A 113 -20.31 -3.46 -9.74
CA LYS A 113 -21.09 -2.60 -8.82
C LYS A 113 -22.35 -2.01 -9.45
N ILE A 114 -22.33 -1.75 -10.76
CA ILE A 114 -23.49 -1.24 -11.50
C ILE A 114 -24.55 -2.33 -11.71
N LYS A 115 -24.15 -3.59 -11.92
CA LYS A 115 -25.09 -4.72 -12.12
C LYS A 115 -25.83 -5.17 -10.85
N GLN A 116 -25.36 -4.77 -9.67
CA GLN A 116 -25.97 -5.12 -8.38
C GLN A 116 -26.92 -4.02 -7.85
N ARG A 117 -27.13 -2.95 -8.61
CA ARG A 117 -28.10 -1.88 -8.34
C ARG A 117 -29.27 -2.00 -9.30
#